data_AF-A0A7X3CPE1-F1
#
_entry.id   AF-A0A7X3CPE1-F1
#
_cell.length_a   1.000
_cell.length_b   1.000
_cell.length_c   1.000
_cell.angle_alpha   90.00
_cell.angle_beta   90.00
_cell.angle_gamma   90.00
#
_symmetry.space_group_name_H-M   'P 1'
#
loop_
_entity.id
_entity.type
_entity.pdbx_description
1 polymer ?
#
loop_
_entity_poly.entity_id
_entity_poly.type
_entity_poly.pdbx_seq_one_letter_code
_entity_poly.pdbx_strand_id
1 'polypeptide(L)'
;MANYRQNKQRPKSHATNQYESRQTENDDVPLEYTESSVNRRSSSTEKKKNKHRLWIGITVLIAFGMGIYFQGSTSTIKDVQSDGIGKGMQAGVLLVSSDDLADLAARDFKIEMKENTTTSRMLIWDFAAEDGDVVTVKVDGNILQTDINIMNNPVAVDIPVPSVVEIIGVKDGGGGITYGVKFPGAVHNSAYFNAAPVGSSNAYTITVQ
;
A
#
# COMPACT_ATOMS: atom_id res chain seq x y z
N MET A 1 -25.70 52.63 31.55
CA MET A 1 -26.00 53.11 30.18
C MET A 1 -25.80 51.91 29.26
N ALA A 2 -26.80 51.10 28.93
CA ALA A 2 -28.00 51.37 28.13
C ALA A 2 -27.69 51.67 26.65
N ASN A 3 -27.90 50.68 25.76
CA ASN A 3 -29.03 50.73 24.82
C ASN A 3 -29.29 49.42 24.06
N TYR A 4 -30.58 49.17 23.81
CA TYR A 4 -31.15 48.10 22.97
C TYR A 4 -31.17 48.51 21.49
N ARG A 5 -31.26 47.53 20.56
CA ARG A 5 -32.36 47.48 19.54
C ARG A 5 -32.38 46.20 18.70
N GLN A 6 -33.60 45.76 18.38
CA GLN A 6 -33.94 44.63 17.50
C GLN A 6 -34.44 45.12 16.12
N ASN A 7 -34.20 44.37 15.05
CA ASN A 7 -35.16 43.90 14.02
C ASN A 7 -34.36 43.26 12.86
N LYS A 8 -34.63 42.05 12.32
CA LYS A 8 -35.87 41.38 11.87
C LYS A 8 -36.32 41.82 10.47
N GLN A 9 -36.05 40.98 9.45
CA GLN A 9 -37.03 40.50 8.44
C GLN A 9 -36.37 39.61 7.35
N ARG A 10 -36.98 38.45 7.06
CA ARG A 10 -36.78 37.62 5.85
C ARG A 10 -38.17 37.07 5.44
N PRO A 11 -38.60 37.18 4.16
CA PRO A 11 -39.64 36.32 3.57
C PRO A 11 -39.01 34.97 3.13
N LYS A 12 -39.64 33.78 3.26
CA LYS A 12 -40.80 33.20 2.52
C LYS A 12 -40.57 33.19 0.99
N SER A 13 -40.80 32.12 0.22
CA SER A 13 -41.38 30.75 0.43
C SER A 13 -40.82 29.79 -0.66
N HIS A 14 -40.84 28.45 -0.53
CA HIS A 14 -41.99 27.57 -0.85
C HIS A 14 -41.85 26.15 -0.25
N ALA A 15 -42.98 25.45 -0.13
CA ALA A 15 -43.13 24.12 0.50
C ALA A 15 -43.47 23.01 -0.52
N THR A 16 -43.99 21.88 0.02
CA THR A 16 -44.63 20.72 -0.65
C THR A 16 -43.66 19.60 -1.06
N ASN A 17 -43.76 18.34 -0.59
CA ASN A 17 -44.60 17.75 0.49
C ASN A 17 -43.98 16.43 1.04
N GLN A 18 -44.51 15.92 2.16
CA GLN A 18 -44.50 14.49 2.52
C GLN A 18 -45.92 13.91 2.37
N TYR A 19 -46.07 12.59 2.22
CA TYR A 19 -46.94 11.74 3.06
C TYR A 19 -46.74 10.24 2.76
N GLU A 20 -46.91 9.42 3.79
CA GLU A 20 -46.68 7.97 3.87
C GLU A 20 -48.01 7.23 4.15
N SER A 21 -48.05 5.89 4.01
CA SER A 21 -49.14 4.90 4.26
C SER A 21 -49.67 4.24 2.96
N ARG A 22 -50.15 2.98 2.92
CA ARG A 22 -50.33 1.91 3.93
C ARG A 22 -50.35 0.53 3.21
N GLN A 23 -50.13 -0.58 3.92
CA GLN A 23 -50.43 -1.94 3.43
C GLN A 23 -51.90 -2.34 3.68
N THR A 24 -52.46 -3.20 2.82
CA THR A 24 -53.49 -4.19 3.17
C THR A 24 -53.54 -5.35 2.16
N GLU A 25 -53.97 -6.50 2.65
CA GLU A 25 -53.99 -7.86 2.08
C GLU A 25 -55.39 -8.23 1.54
N ASN A 26 -55.50 -9.29 0.71
CA ASN A 26 -56.65 -10.24 0.58
C ASN A 26 -56.69 -10.96 -0.80
N ASP A 27 -56.25 -12.22 -0.84
CA ASP A 27 -56.97 -13.44 -1.24
C ASP A 27 -57.83 -13.55 -2.54
N ASP A 28 -57.29 -14.36 -3.47
CA ASP A 28 -57.84 -15.63 -4.01
C ASP A 28 -58.79 -15.78 -5.24
N VAL A 29 -58.79 -17.04 -5.74
CA VAL A 29 -59.64 -17.76 -6.74
C VAL A 29 -59.43 -17.47 -8.27
N PRO A 30 -59.64 -18.45 -9.21
CA PRO A 30 -58.57 -19.37 -9.65
C PRO A 30 -58.48 -19.64 -11.20
N LEU A 31 -57.52 -20.51 -11.63
CA LEU A 31 -57.57 -21.58 -12.68
C LEU A 31 -58.38 -21.36 -14.00
N GLU A 32 -58.01 -21.76 -15.24
CA GLU A 32 -57.21 -22.92 -15.72
C GLU A 32 -57.16 -22.97 -17.28
N TYR A 33 -56.19 -23.73 -17.86
CA TYR A 33 -56.24 -24.44 -19.19
C TYR A 33 -56.42 -23.65 -20.54
N THR A 34 -55.99 -24.11 -21.75
CA THR A 34 -55.04 -25.15 -22.24
C THR A 34 -54.86 -24.98 -23.79
N GLU A 35 -53.70 -25.39 -24.36
CA GLU A 35 -53.47 -25.66 -25.81
C GLU A 35 -53.59 -24.50 -26.84
N SER A 36 -53.08 -24.57 -28.09
CA SER A 36 -52.13 -25.49 -28.76
C SER A 36 -51.41 -24.78 -29.94
N SER A 37 -50.43 -25.47 -30.51
CA SER A 37 -49.63 -25.14 -31.71
C SER A 37 -50.34 -24.51 -32.93
N VAL A 38 -49.63 -23.65 -33.68
CA VAL A 38 -49.45 -23.79 -35.15
C VAL A 38 -48.06 -23.25 -35.59
N ASN A 39 -47.46 -23.96 -36.55
CA ASN A 39 -46.13 -23.72 -37.13
C ASN A 39 -46.22 -22.91 -38.45
N ARG A 40 -45.39 -21.87 -38.63
CA ARG A 40 -45.06 -21.32 -39.97
C ARG A 40 -43.57 -20.97 -40.11
N ARG A 41 -42.87 -21.81 -40.89
CA ARG A 41 -41.82 -21.40 -41.84
C ARG A 41 -42.29 -20.19 -42.67
N SER A 42 -41.46 -19.29 -43.20
CA SER A 42 -40.02 -19.03 -43.08
C SER A 42 -39.71 -17.78 -43.91
N SER A 43 -38.81 -16.90 -43.46
CA SER A 43 -38.14 -15.97 -44.37
C SER A 43 -36.69 -15.75 -43.96
N SER A 44 -35.79 -15.88 -44.93
CA SER A 44 -34.35 -15.79 -44.76
C SER A 44 -33.91 -14.34 -44.59
N THR A 45 -33.49 -13.97 -43.39
CA THR A 45 -32.70 -12.75 -43.17
C THR A 45 -31.25 -13.17 -42.92
N GLU A 46 -30.34 -12.78 -43.81
CA GLU A 46 -28.90 -13.00 -43.61
C GLU A 46 -28.47 -12.44 -42.25
N LYS A 47 -27.98 -13.32 -41.38
CA LYS A 47 -27.42 -12.92 -40.09
C LYS A 47 -26.06 -12.25 -40.32
N LYS A 48 -26.07 -10.96 -40.63
CA LYS A 48 -24.90 -10.08 -40.58
C LYS A 48 -24.32 -10.15 -39.15
N LYS A 49 -23.31 -11.00 -38.95
CA LYS A 49 -22.73 -11.25 -37.61
C LYS A 49 -22.19 -9.93 -37.06
N ASN A 50 -22.80 -9.44 -35.98
CA ASN A 50 -22.41 -8.20 -35.31
C ASN A 50 -21.08 -8.35 -34.58
N LYS A 51 -19.96 -8.36 -35.33
CA LYS A 51 -18.58 -8.56 -34.83
C LYS A 51 -18.23 -7.62 -33.67
N HIS A 52 -18.81 -6.42 -33.66
CA HIS A 52 -18.64 -5.43 -32.59
C HIS A 52 -19.12 -5.92 -31.21
N ARG A 53 -20.22 -6.69 -31.11
CA ARG A 53 -20.67 -7.25 -29.82
C ARG A 53 -19.71 -8.28 -29.25
N LEU A 54 -19.05 -9.05 -30.12
CA LEU A 54 -18.01 -10.00 -29.72
C LEU A 54 -16.77 -9.27 -29.21
N TRP A 55 -16.34 -8.21 -29.91
CA TRP A 55 -15.19 -7.40 -29.53
C TRP A 55 -15.39 -6.64 -28.21
N ILE A 56 -16.56 -6.03 -27.99
CA ILE A 56 -16.89 -5.33 -26.72
C ILE A 56 -16.83 -6.31 -25.54
N GLY A 57 -17.35 -7.52 -25.69
CA GLY A 57 -17.27 -8.55 -24.64
C GLY A 57 -15.82 -8.93 -24.30
N ILE A 58 -14.96 -9.07 -25.32
CA ILE A 58 -13.54 -9.39 -25.12
C ILE A 58 -12.80 -8.24 -24.42
N THR A 59 -13.02 -6.97 -24.80
CA THR A 59 -12.37 -5.84 -24.11
C THR A 59 -12.81 -5.69 -22.66
N VAL A 60 -14.10 -5.92 -22.34
CA VAL A 60 -14.57 -5.92 -20.95
C VAL A 60 -13.93 -7.05 -20.15
N LEU A 61 -13.80 -8.25 -20.73
CA LEU A 61 -13.21 -9.41 -20.04
C LEU A 61 -11.69 -9.25 -19.83
N ILE A 62 -10.97 -8.63 -20.77
CA ILE A 62 -9.56 -8.25 -20.62
C ILE A 62 -9.40 -7.16 -19.55
N ALA A 63 -10.21 -6.11 -19.57
CA ALA A 63 -10.15 -5.03 -18.57
C ALA A 63 -10.49 -5.53 -17.15
N PHE A 64 -11.49 -6.39 -17.03
CA PHE A 64 -11.86 -7.01 -15.75
C PHE A 64 -10.79 -8.01 -15.26
N GLY A 65 -10.20 -8.79 -16.18
CA GLY A 65 -9.06 -9.65 -15.88
C GLY A 65 -7.85 -8.85 -15.36
N MET A 66 -7.48 -7.76 -16.03
CA MET A 66 -6.40 -6.87 -15.60
C MET A 66 -6.66 -6.21 -14.25
N GLY A 67 -7.92 -5.88 -13.92
CA GLY A 67 -8.30 -5.27 -12.65
C GLY A 67 -8.07 -6.16 -11.42
N ILE A 68 -8.07 -7.48 -11.57
CA ILE A 68 -7.92 -8.44 -10.45
C ILE A 68 -6.44 -8.70 -10.11
N TYR A 69 -5.51 -8.49 -11.05
CA TYR A 69 -4.07 -8.73 -10.83
C TYR A 69 -3.37 -7.70 -9.93
N PHE A 70 -4.04 -6.62 -9.54
CA PHE A 70 -3.46 -5.57 -8.68
C PHE A 70 -3.82 -5.69 -7.18
N GLN A 71 -4.44 -6.78 -6.74
CA GLN A 71 -4.50 -7.13 -5.31
C GLN A 71 -3.18 -7.75 -4.84
N GLY A 72 -2.14 -6.91 -4.73
CA GLY A 72 -0.98 -7.23 -3.91
C GLY A 72 -1.36 -7.28 -2.43
N SER A 73 -0.85 -8.27 -1.69
CA SER A 73 -1.03 -8.34 -0.24
C SER A 73 -0.48 -7.08 0.43
N THR A 74 -1.31 -6.37 1.20
CA THR A 74 -0.86 -5.23 2.01
C THR A 74 0.07 -5.73 3.10
N SER A 75 1.34 -5.36 3.03
CA SER A 75 2.31 -5.61 4.11
C SER A 75 1.95 -4.78 5.34
N THR A 76 2.13 -5.35 6.53
CA THR A 76 1.80 -4.72 7.82
C THR A 76 2.95 -4.88 8.81
N ILE A 77 2.99 -4.02 9.84
CA ILE A 77 4.02 -4.12 10.89
C ILE A 77 4.07 -5.50 11.57
N LYS A 78 2.91 -6.17 11.69
CA LYS A 78 2.79 -7.52 12.29
C LYS A 78 3.57 -8.60 11.54
N ASP A 79 3.83 -8.39 10.25
CA ASP A 79 4.58 -9.31 9.40
C ASP A 79 6.10 -9.25 9.69
N VAL A 80 6.57 -8.22 10.42
CA VAL A 80 7.99 -7.98 10.70
C VAL A 80 8.31 -7.68 12.17
N GLN A 81 7.32 -7.44 13.04
CA GLN A 81 7.52 -6.99 14.43
C GLN A 81 8.43 -7.91 15.25
N SER A 82 8.41 -9.23 14.98
CA SER A 82 9.20 -10.22 15.72
C SER A 82 10.68 -10.23 15.34
N ASP A 83 11.03 -10.37 14.06
CA ASP A 83 12.39 -10.56 13.59
C ASP A 83 12.98 -9.35 12.83
N GLY A 84 12.14 -8.42 12.37
CA GLY A 84 12.48 -7.28 11.53
C GLY A 84 12.57 -7.62 10.03
N ILE A 85 12.09 -8.79 9.58
CA ILE A 85 12.39 -9.32 8.23
C ILE A 85 11.13 -9.43 7.35
N GLY A 86 10.91 -8.42 6.51
CA GLY A 86 9.88 -8.44 5.48
C GLY A 86 10.27 -9.27 4.26
N LYS A 87 9.98 -10.57 4.30
CA LYS A 87 10.28 -11.50 3.19
C LYS A 87 9.58 -11.08 1.90
N GLY A 88 10.35 -10.79 0.85
CA GLY A 88 9.83 -10.36 -0.45
C GLY A 88 9.24 -8.95 -0.50
N MET A 89 9.24 -8.19 0.62
CA MET A 89 8.76 -6.81 0.64
C MET A 89 9.66 -5.90 -0.21
N GLN A 90 9.05 -4.89 -0.83
CA GLN A 90 9.75 -3.91 -1.65
C GLN A 90 10.43 -2.84 -0.77
N ALA A 91 11.36 -2.09 -1.36
CA ALA A 91 11.84 -0.86 -0.73
C ALA A 91 10.76 0.23 -0.82
N GLY A 92 10.69 1.12 0.17
CA GLY A 92 9.67 2.17 0.24
C GLY A 92 8.30 1.69 0.70
N VAL A 93 8.22 0.49 1.31
CA VAL A 93 6.99 0.02 1.97
C VAL A 93 6.82 0.76 3.28
N LEU A 94 5.67 1.44 3.42
CA LEU A 94 5.14 2.01 4.65
C LEU A 94 4.41 0.90 5.45
N LEU A 95 4.73 0.73 6.74
CA LEU A 95 4.11 -0.31 7.59
C LEU A 95 3.25 0.26 8.73
N VAL A 96 3.52 1.49 9.14
CA VAL A 96 2.81 2.22 10.20
C VAL A 96 2.65 3.70 9.80
N SER A 97 1.76 4.43 10.47
CA SER A 97 1.55 5.87 10.24
C SER A 97 2.24 6.76 11.28
N SER A 98 3.09 6.19 12.13
CA SER A 98 3.83 6.85 13.21
C SER A 98 4.79 5.83 13.86
N ASP A 99 5.96 6.31 14.21
CA ASP A 99 7.11 5.54 14.68
C ASP A 99 6.89 4.90 16.06
N ASP A 100 6.16 5.59 16.95
CA ASP A 100 5.68 5.06 18.23
C ASP A 100 4.88 3.74 18.09
N LEU A 101 4.33 3.47 16.90
CA LEU A 101 3.54 2.27 16.59
C LEU A 101 4.36 1.11 15.99
N ALA A 102 5.64 1.34 15.67
CA ALA A 102 6.50 0.32 15.06
C ALA A 102 6.90 -0.78 16.07
N ASP A 103 7.16 -0.39 17.33
CA ASP A 103 7.58 -1.28 18.42
C ASP A 103 8.72 -2.24 18.02
N LEU A 104 9.68 -1.73 17.24
CA LEU A 104 10.86 -2.48 16.80
C LEU A 104 12.05 -2.22 17.71
N ALA A 105 12.57 -3.27 18.33
CA ALA A 105 13.87 -3.22 18.99
C ALA A 105 15.02 -3.19 17.96
N ALA A 106 15.98 -2.29 18.19
CA ALA A 106 17.27 -2.19 17.50
C ALA A 106 17.99 -3.55 17.45
N ARG A 107 18.55 -3.92 16.29
CA ARG A 107 19.21 -5.22 16.05
C ARG A 107 20.17 -5.23 14.86
N ASP A 108 21.10 -6.17 14.89
CA ASP A 108 22.01 -6.46 13.78
C ASP A 108 21.44 -7.53 12.84
N PHE A 109 21.85 -7.48 11.57
CA PHE A 109 21.46 -8.44 10.54
C PHE A 109 22.65 -9.05 9.80
N LYS A 110 22.45 -10.27 9.27
CA LYS A 110 23.38 -10.93 8.35
C LYS A 110 22.71 -11.07 6.99
N ILE A 111 23.39 -10.61 5.94
CA ILE A 111 22.87 -10.48 4.59
C ILE A 111 23.74 -11.32 3.64
N GLU A 112 23.17 -12.38 3.10
CA GLU A 112 23.84 -13.22 2.11
C GLU A 112 23.53 -12.70 0.70
N MET A 113 24.57 -12.29 -0.02
CA MET A 113 24.53 -11.86 -1.42
C MET A 113 24.83 -13.05 -2.33
N LYS A 114 24.24 -13.04 -3.53
CA LYS A 114 24.53 -14.05 -4.56
C LYS A 114 26.02 -14.09 -4.90
N GLU A 115 26.51 -15.28 -5.25
CA GLU A 115 27.87 -15.50 -5.76
C GLU A 115 28.28 -14.44 -6.80
N ASN A 116 29.56 -14.05 -6.79
CA ASN A 116 30.16 -13.06 -7.70
C ASN A 116 29.63 -11.62 -7.55
N THR A 117 28.80 -11.32 -6.54
CA THR A 117 28.43 -9.94 -6.20
C THR A 117 29.60 -9.23 -5.52
N THR A 118 30.23 -8.26 -6.20
CA THR A 118 31.34 -7.44 -5.66
C THR A 118 30.90 -6.07 -5.16
N THR A 119 29.75 -5.59 -5.61
CA THR A 119 29.11 -4.34 -5.17
C THR A 119 27.60 -4.54 -5.08
N SER A 120 26.97 -3.81 -4.16
CA SER A 120 25.51 -3.80 -3.97
C SER A 120 25.02 -2.37 -3.80
N ARG A 121 23.72 -2.17 -3.94
CA ARG A 121 23.04 -0.91 -3.69
C ARG A 121 22.17 -1.04 -2.46
N MET A 122 22.61 -0.57 -1.32
CA MET A 122 21.73 -0.45 -0.16
C MET A 122 20.63 0.56 -0.47
N LEU A 123 19.38 0.15 -0.32
CA LEU A 123 18.22 1.03 -0.34
C LEU A 123 17.79 1.26 1.10
N ILE A 124 17.71 2.51 1.53
CA ILE A 124 17.29 2.91 2.89
C ILE A 124 16.12 3.90 2.81
N TRP A 125 15.10 3.71 3.64
CA TRP A 125 13.91 4.58 3.71
C TRP A 125 13.36 4.59 5.13
N ASP A 126 12.58 5.61 5.47
CA ASP A 126 11.71 5.63 6.65
C ASP A 126 10.42 4.84 6.30
N PHE A 127 10.02 3.85 7.11
CA PHE A 127 8.82 3.02 6.87
C PHE A 127 7.58 3.45 7.66
N ALA A 128 7.69 4.57 8.37
CA ALA A 128 6.72 5.18 9.26
C ALA A 128 6.46 6.63 8.82
N ALA A 129 6.44 7.60 9.75
CA ALA A 129 6.01 8.96 9.43
C ALA A 129 7.18 9.85 9.00
N GLU A 130 7.09 10.47 7.82
CA GLU A 130 8.09 11.45 7.34
C GLU A 130 8.11 12.72 8.22
N ASP A 131 8.84 12.69 9.34
CA ASP A 131 9.01 13.81 10.28
C ASP A 131 10.46 14.37 10.33
N GLY A 132 11.33 13.80 9.51
CA GLY A 132 12.66 14.34 9.20
C GLY A 132 13.78 13.73 10.03
N ASP A 133 13.68 12.42 10.28
CA ASP A 133 14.76 11.57 10.76
C ASP A 133 16.03 11.65 9.92
N VAL A 134 17.17 11.54 10.59
CA VAL A 134 18.49 11.61 9.95
C VAL A 134 19.40 10.50 10.45
N VAL A 135 20.07 9.83 9.52
CA VAL A 135 21.05 8.77 9.80
C VAL A 135 22.39 9.01 9.11
N THR A 136 23.45 8.39 9.64
CA THR A 136 24.77 8.30 8.99
C THR A 136 25.08 6.84 8.66
N VAL A 137 25.65 6.59 7.49
CA VAL A 137 26.06 5.27 7.01
C VAL A 137 27.58 5.17 7.03
N LYS A 138 28.08 4.13 7.72
CA LYS A 138 29.48 3.68 7.63
C LYS A 138 29.58 2.36 6.89
N VAL A 139 30.75 2.11 6.30
CA VAL A 139 31.13 0.81 5.76
C VAL A 139 32.54 0.49 6.24
N ASP A 140 32.71 -0.69 6.83
CA ASP A 140 33.97 -1.19 7.40
C ASP A 140 34.63 -0.16 8.34
N GLY A 141 33.81 0.49 9.18
CA GLY A 141 34.20 1.54 10.14
C GLY A 141 34.42 2.93 9.54
N ASN A 142 34.48 3.07 8.22
CA ASN A 142 34.68 4.36 7.53
C ASN A 142 33.33 5.01 7.22
N ILE A 143 33.22 6.32 7.42
CA ILE A 143 32.01 7.07 7.04
C ILE A 143 31.90 7.09 5.51
N LEU A 144 30.81 6.53 4.98
CA LEU A 144 30.50 6.54 3.56
C LEU A 144 29.61 7.73 3.19
N GLN A 145 28.59 7.99 4.01
CA GLN A 145 27.65 9.10 3.79
C GLN A 145 27.08 9.58 5.13
N THR A 146 27.14 10.89 5.37
CA THR A 146 26.56 11.54 6.56
C THR A 146 25.20 12.14 6.27
N ASP A 147 24.46 12.43 7.34
CA ASP A 147 23.27 13.27 7.35
C ASP A 147 22.22 12.93 6.27
N ILE A 148 21.98 11.63 6.06
CA ILE A 148 20.92 11.13 5.20
C ILE A 148 19.60 11.38 5.91
N ASN A 149 18.87 12.41 5.46
CA ASN A 149 17.48 12.59 5.80
C ASN A 149 16.67 11.46 5.14
N ILE A 150 16.11 10.56 5.96
CA ILE A 150 15.33 9.42 5.47
C ILE A 150 13.87 9.83 5.30
N MET A 151 13.25 9.30 4.25
CA MET A 151 11.88 9.58 3.80
C MET A 151 11.27 8.25 3.36
N ASN A 152 9.96 8.19 3.13
CA ASN A 152 9.31 6.99 2.59
C ASN A 152 9.83 6.61 1.19
N ASN A 153 10.30 7.58 0.41
CA ASN A 153 10.99 7.32 -0.85
C ASN A 153 12.46 6.87 -0.62
N PRO A 154 12.88 5.65 -1.06
CA PRO A 154 14.21 5.15 -0.74
C PRO A 154 15.37 5.94 -1.34
N VAL A 155 16.38 6.16 -0.50
CA VAL A 155 17.72 6.63 -0.88
C VAL A 155 18.59 5.42 -1.21
N ALA A 156 19.40 5.56 -2.26
CA ALA A 156 20.35 4.53 -2.70
C ALA A 156 21.78 4.88 -2.27
N VAL A 157 22.46 3.93 -1.64
CA VAL A 157 23.88 4.01 -1.24
C VAL A 157 24.61 2.81 -1.83
N ASP A 158 25.59 3.05 -2.70
CA ASP A 158 26.38 1.97 -3.32
C ASP A 158 27.50 1.53 -2.36
N ILE A 159 27.63 0.22 -2.15
CA ILE A 159 28.50 -0.40 -1.14
C ILE A 159 29.31 -1.58 -1.70
N PRO A 160 30.53 -1.83 -1.18
CA PRO A 160 31.30 -3.04 -1.49
C PRO A 160 30.67 -4.30 -0.87
N VAL A 161 30.95 -5.45 -1.48
CA VAL A 161 30.57 -6.78 -0.99
C VAL A 161 31.79 -7.71 -1.06
N PRO A 162 32.15 -8.44 0.02
CA PRO A 162 31.58 -8.38 1.37
C PRO A 162 31.96 -7.08 2.11
N SER A 163 31.19 -6.72 3.13
CA SER A 163 31.46 -5.57 4.02
C SER A 163 30.59 -5.62 5.28
N VAL A 164 30.89 -4.78 6.28
CA VAL A 164 29.98 -4.46 7.39
C VAL A 164 29.47 -3.04 7.22
N VAL A 165 28.16 -2.89 7.03
CA VAL A 165 27.50 -1.59 6.95
C VAL A 165 26.91 -1.25 8.32
N GLU A 166 27.22 -0.08 8.87
CA GLU A 166 26.63 0.42 10.11
C GLU A 166 25.70 1.61 9.80
N ILE A 167 24.48 1.58 10.30
CA ILE A 167 23.53 2.70 10.22
C ILE A 167 23.39 3.30 11.62
N ILE A 168 23.66 4.60 11.74
CA ILE A 168 23.75 5.33 13.00
C ILE A 168 22.64 6.39 13.04
N GLY A 169 21.83 6.41 14.09
CA GLY A 169 20.83 7.46 14.31
C GLY A 169 21.48 8.80 14.68
N VAL A 170 21.17 9.88 13.95
CA VAL A 170 21.77 11.21 14.14
C VAL A 170 20.76 12.20 14.71
N LYS A 171 19.56 12.25 14.16
CA LYS A 171 18.46 13.13 14.62
C LYS A 171 17.14 12.39 14.48
N ASP A 172 16.36 12.44 15.54
CA ASP A 172 14.96 12.02 15.65
C ASP A 172 14.06 13.18 15.17
N GLY A 173 13.13 12.92 14.26
CA GLY A 173 12.09 13.88 13.87
C GLY A 173 10.89 13.87 14.80
N GLY A 174 10.55 12.69 15.34
CA GLY A 174 9.49 12.41 16.30
C GLY A 174 9.31 10.90 16.47
N GLY A 175 8.81 10.45 17.63
CA GLY A 175 8.50 9.03 17.87
C GLY A 175 9.68 8.04 17.89
N GLY A 176 10.91 8.49 17.59
CA GLY A 176 12.10 7.66 17.52
C GLY A 176 12.42 7.18 16.10
N ILE A 177 13.72 7.09 15.77
CA ILE A 177 14.15 6.84 14.39
C ILE A 177 13.82 5.41 13.93
N THR A 178 12.92 5.26 12.95
CA THR A 178 12.64 3.95 12.32
C THR A 178 12.98 3.94 10.82
N TYR A 179 13.52 2.81 10.35
CA TYR A 179 13.98 2.71 8.96
C TYR A 179 13.98 1.27 8.42
N GLY A 180 13.74 1.17 7.12
CA GLY A 180 13.82 -0.05 6.33
C GLY A 180 15.08 -0.06 5.48
N VAL A 181 15.68 -1.24 5.33
CA VAL A 181 16.85 -1.47 4.48
C VAL A 181 16.58 -2.63 3.52
N LYS A 182 17.00 -2.49 2.27
CA LYS A 182 16.95 -3.58 1.27
C LYS A 182 18.23 -3.62 0.46
N PHE A 183 18.73 -4.83 0.22
CA PHE A 183 19.90 -5.10 -0.62
C PHE A 183 19.45 -5.88 -1.86
N PRO A 184 19.22 -5.22 -3.02
CA PRO A 184 18.96 -5.91 -4.28
C PRO A 184 20.14 -6.82 -4.64
N GLY A 185 19.85 -8.08 -4.97
CA GLY A 185 20.89 -9.09 -5.17
C GLY A 185 21.12 -10.00 -3.95
N ALA A 186 20.57 -9.70 -2.78
CA ALA A 186 20.54 -10.63 -1.65
C ALA A 186 19.75 -11.91 -2.01
N VAL A 187 20.22 -13.05 -1.50
CA VAL A 187 19.66 -14.39 -1.79
C VAL A 187 18.17 -14.48 -1.41
N HIS A 188 17.80 -13.97 -0.23
CA HIS A 188 16.44 -14.07 0.29
C HIS A 188 15.47 -12.97 -0.17
N ASN A 189 15.97 -11.93 -0.85
CA ASN A 189 15.18 -10.77 -1.31
C ASN A 189 14.25 -10.14 -0.24
N SER A 190 14.66 -10.14 1.04
CA SER A 190 13.92 -9.49 2.13
C SER A 190 14.10 -7.96 2.13
N ALA A 191 13.23 -7.28 2.87
CA ALA A 191 13.51 -5.98 3.49
C ALA A 191 13.78 -6.20 4.99
N TYR A 192 14.55 -5.31 5.60
CA TYR A 192 15.01 -5.39 6.98
C TYR A 192 14.63 -4.10 7.70
N PHE A 193 13.68 -4.19 8.62
CA PHE A 193 13.09 -3.06 9.35
C PHE A 193 13.70 -2.99 10.74
N ASN A 194 13.99 -1.77 11.20
CA ASN A 194 14.78 -1.55 12.40
C ASN A 194 14.47 -0.19 13.03
N ALA A 195 14.94 0.01 14.26
CA ALA A 195 14.98 1.32 14.92
C ALA A 195 16.42 1.66 15.31
N ALA A 196 16.81 2.92 15.20
CA ALA A 196 18.13 3.42 15.61
C ALA A 196 18.02 4.71 16.43
N PRO A 197 17.67 4.64 17.73
CA PRO A 197 17.69 5.79 18.63
C PRO A 197 18.96 6.64 18.49
N VAL A 198 18.86 7.96 18.69
CA VAL A 198 19.97 8.91 18.47
C VAL A 198 21.24 8.45 19.18
N GLY A 199 22.34 8.36 18.42
CA GLY A 199 23.65 7.90 18.86
C GLY A 199 23.85 6.38 18.92
N SER A 200 22.79 5.58 18.72
CA SER A 200 22.89 4.12 18.55
C SER A 200 23.23 3.74 17.10
N SER A 201 23.66 2.49 16.92
CA SER A 201 24.04 1.95 15.62
C SER A 201 23.60 0.50 15.47
N ASN A 202 23.13 0.13 14.28
CA ASN A 202 22.82 -1.24 13.90
C ASN A 202 23.74 -1.69 12.75
N ALA A 203 24.29 -2.90 12.84
CA ALA A 203 25.21 -3.47 11.87
C ALA A 203 24.54 -4.48 10.92
N TYR A 204 24.89 -4.37 9.64
CA TYR A 204 24.48 -5.27 8.56
C TYR A 204 25.75 -5.92 8.01
N THR A 205 26.01 -7.15 8.45
CA THR A 205 27.16 -7.94 7.97
C THR A 205 26.78 -8.58 6.64
N ILE A 206 27.45 -8.16 5.56
CA ILE A 206 27.16 -8.60 4.20
C ILE A 206 28.23 -9.59 3.75
N THR A 207 27.80 -10.81 3.45
CA THR A 207 28.64 -11.90 2.95
C THR A 207 28.24 -12.30 1.54
N VAL A 208 29.12 -13.02 0.85
CA VAL A 208 28.79 -13.77 -0.37
C VAL A 208 28.46 -15.21 0.06
N GLN A 209 27.57 -15.87 -0.69
CA GLN A 209 27.30 -17.31 -0.63
C GLN A 209 28.57 -18.16 -0.90
#